data_AF-A0A920TPF4-F1
#
_entry.id   AF-A0A920TPF4-F1
#
_cell.length_a   1.000
_cell.length_b   1.000
_cell.length_c   1.000
_cell.angle_alpha   90.00
_cell.angle_beta   90.00
_cell.angle_gamma   90.00
#
_symmetry.space_group_name_H-M   'P 1'
#
loop_
_entity.id
_entity.type
_entity.pdbx_description
1 polymer ?
#
loop_
_entity_poly.entity_id
_entity_poly.type
_entity_poly.pdbx_seq_one_letter_code
_entity_poly.pdbx_strand_id
1 'polypeptide(L)' 'MGFFRYPGIRSILGMQPWGSDSNPLGRRKIYCRGPSIINYPDETISENNLKDKIKYQVRF' A
#
# COMPACT_ATOMS: atom_id res chain seq x y z
N MET A 1 8.26 -12.13 9.25
CA MET A 1 8.62 -11.57 7.92
C MET A 1 8.55 -10.06 7.97
N GLY A 2 9.51 -9.35 7.38
CA GLY A 2 9.63 -7.90 7.54
C GLY A 2 10.05 -7.19 6.27
N PHE A 3 9.13 -7.04 5.33
CA PHE A 3 9.37 -6.17 4.19
C PHE A 3 9.28 -4.69 4.66
N PHE A 4 10.13 -3.83 4.10
CA PHE A 4 10.13 -2.37 4.31
C PHE A 4 10.41 -1.87 5.74
N ARG A 5 11.44 -2.38 6.42
CA ARG A 5 11.79 -2.00 7.80
C ARG A 5 12.89 -0.93 7.96
N TYR A 6 13.42 -0.37 6.87
CA TYR A 6 14.50 0.63 6.96
C TYR A 6 13.94 2.05 7.15
N PRO A 7 14.52 2.86 8.06
CA PRO A 7 14.08 4.24 8.27
C PRO A 7 14.25 5.07 7.00
N GLY A 8 13.20 5.81 6.61
CA GLY A 8 13.22 6.69 5.45
C GLY A 8 12.73 6.08 4.12
N ILE A 9 12.23 4.84 4.13
CA ILE A 9 11.58 4.24 2.95
C ILE A 9 10.40 5.12 2.50
N ARG A 10 10.43 5.45 1.20
CA ARG A 10 9.44 6.26 0.51
C ARG A 10 9.39 5.87 -0.95
N SER A 11 8.27 6.13 -1.60
CA SER A 11 8.20 6.03 -3.05
C SER A 11 9.04 7.12 -3.72
N ILE A 12 9.64 6.78 -4.86
CA ILE A 12 10.26 7.76 -5.77
C ILE A 12 9.21 8.57 -6.56
N LEU A 13 8.00 8.04 -6.68
CA LEU A 13 6.85 8.70 -7.30
C LEU A 13 6.02 9.41 -6.23
N GLY A 14 5.41 10.55 -6.59
CA GLY A 14 4.49 11.27 -5.72
C GLY A 14 3.22 10.47 -5.41
N MET A 15 2.36 10.95 -4.50
CA MET A 15 1.12 10.24 -4.15
C MET A 15 0.06 10.21 -5.27
N GLN A 16 0.09 11.17 -6.22
CA GLN A 16 -0.89 11.21 -7.32
C GLN A 16 -0.91 9.97 -8.23
N PRO A 17 0.22 9.42 -8.69
CA PRO A 17 0.24 8.14 -9.41
C PRO A 17 0.15 6.92 -8.48
N TRP A 18 -0.02 7.09 -7.16
CA TRP A 18 -0.13 6.01 -6.20
C TRP A 18 -1.57 5.73 -5.84
N GLY A 19 -1.95 4.47 -5.98
CA GLY A 19 -3.31 3.97 -5.80
C GLY A 19 -3.83 3.33 -7.08
N SER A 20 -4.87 2.51 -6.96
CA SER A 20 -5.63 2.07 -8.12
C SER A 20 -6.51 3.23 -8.62
N ASP A 21 -6.86 3.22 -9.92
CA ASP A 21 -7.84 4.16 -10.47
C ASP A 21 -9.19 4.10 -9.72
N SER A 22 -9.50 2.95 -9.12
CA SER A 22 -10.70 2.71 -8.32
C SER A 22 -10.61 3.22 -6.87
N ASN A 23 -9.41 3.40 -6.31
CA ASN A 23 -9.20 3.91 -4.96
C ASN A 23 -7.90 4.71 -4.87
N PRO A 24 -7.89 5.96 -5.36
CA PRO A 24 -6.68 6.77 -5.40
C PRO A 24 -6.21 7.10 -3.98
N LEU A 25 -4.89 7.08 -3.76
CA LEU A 25 -4.31 7.40 -2.45
C LEU A 25 -4.33 8.93 -2.22
N GLY A 26 -5.51 9.46 -1.91
CA GLY A 26 -5.80 10.89 -1.84
C GLY A 26 -5.31 11.56 -0.55
N ARG A 27 -4.05 12.02 -0.51
CA ARG A 27 -3.65 13.14 0.37
C ARG A 27 -2.69 14.08 -0.35
N ARG A 28 -2.84 15.40 -0.14
CA ARG A 28 -1.91 16.46 -0.58
C ARG A 28 -0.53 16.30 0.08
N LYS A 29 0.24 15.29 -0.30
CA LYS A 29 1.64 15.14 0.09
C LYS A 29 2.45 14.79 -1.16
N ILE A 30 3.56 15.50 -1.32
CA ILE A 30 4.45 15.38 -2.49
C ILE A 30 5.11 13.99 -2.54
N TYR A 31 5.23 13.30 -1.40
CA TYR A 31 5.81 11.96 -1.28
C TYR A 31 4.93 11.02 -0.47
N CYS A 32 4.79 9.77 -0.94
CA CYS A 32 4.16 8.71 -0.18
C CYS A 32 5.17 8.13 0.84
N ARG A 33 4.89 8.30 2.14
CA ARG A 33 5.77 7.82 3.22
C ARG A 33 5.52 6.34 3.48
N GLY A 34 6.57 5.61 3.90
CA GLY A 34 6.51 4.18 4.23
C GLY A 34 5.25 3.72 4.96
N PRO A 35 4.81 4.36 6.06
CA PRO A 35 3.59 3.95 6.77
C PRO A 35 2.31 4.04 5.92
N SER A 36 2.19 5.06 5.06
CA SER A 36 1.03 5.21 4.17
C SER A 36 1.03 4.18 3.04
N ILE A 37 2.22 3.79 2.57
CA ILE A 37 2.40 2.72 1.58
C ILE A 37 2.02 1.36 2.18
N ILE A 38 2.44 1.11 3.41
CA ILE A 38 2.25 -0.19 4.08
C ILE A 38 0.78 -0.44 4.41
N ASN A 39 0.03 0.59 4.80
CA ASN A 39 -1.37 0.45 5.22
C ASN A 39 -2.35 0.41 4.04
N TYR A 40 -2.00 1.01 2.90
CA TYR A 40 -2.91 1.11 1.76
C TYR A 40 -3.42 -0.25 1.22
N PRO A 41 -2.59 -1.31 1.10
CA PRO A 41 -3.08 -2.63 0.72
C PRO A 41 -4.11 -3.18 1.69
N ASP A 42 -3.90 -3.04 2.99
CA ASP A 42 -4.84 -3.54 4.01
C ASP A 42 -6.16 -2.77 3.98
N GLU A 43 -6.11 -1.44 3.82
CA GLU A 43 -7.29 -0.60 3.60
C GLU A 43 -8.06 -1.05 2.36
N THR A 44 -7.37 -1.23 1.22
CA THR A 44 -7.96 -1.66 -0.05
C THR A 44 -8.55 -3.07 0.04
N ILE A 45 -7.86 -4.01 0.69
CA ILE A 45 -8.33 -5.39 0.89
C ILE A 45 -9.59 -5.42 1.75
N SER A 46 -9.63 -4.59 2.79
CA SER A 46 -10.79 -4.46 3.69
C SER A 46 -11.99 -3.86 2.97
N GLU A 47 -11.81 -2.75 2.25
CA GLU A 47 -12.89 -2.07 1.51
C GLU A 47 -13.53 -2.97 0.44
N ASN A 48 -12.74 -3.84 -0.18
CA ASN A 48 -13.19 -4.71 -1.26
C ASN A 48 -13.52 -6.15 -0.83
N ASN A 49 -13.54 -6.44 0.48
CA ASN A 49 -13.79 -7.78 1.03
C ASN A 49 -12.92 -8.88 0.37
N LEU A 50 -11.64 -8.58 0.12
CA LEU A 50 -10.73 -9.48 -0.58
C LEU A 50 -9.99 -10.44 0.35
N LYS A 51 -10.08 -10.23 1.66
CA LYS A 51 -9.28 -10.94 2.66
C LYS A 51 -9.42 -12.47 2.56
N ASP A 52 -10.63 -12.96 2.37
CA ASP A 52 -10.93 -14.40 2.29
C ASP A 52 -10.48 -15.04 0.97
N LYS A 53 -10.13 -14.21 -0.04
CA LYS A 53 -9.69 -14.65 -1.36
C LYS A 53 -8.16 -14.74 -1.48
N ILE A 54 -7.42 -14.23 -0.49
CA ILE A 54 -5.95 -14.16 -0.53
C ILE A 54 -5.36 -15.28 0.32
N LYS A 55 -4.53 -16.13 -0.29
CA LYS A 55 -3.73 -17.13 0.42
C LYS A 55 -2.32 -16.58 0.64
N TYR A 56 -2.01 -16.22 1.88
CA TYR A 56 -0.67 -15.77 2.26
C TYR A 56 0.31 -16.93 2.41
N GLN A 57 1.61 -16.64 2.33
CA GLN A 57 2.71 -17.59 2.60
C GLN A 57 2.75 -18.82 1.68
N VAL A 58 2.11 -18.76 0.52
CA VAL A 58 2.26 -19.76 -0.54
C VAL A 58 3.50 -19.41 -1.36
N ARG A 59 4.43 -20.36 -1.49
CA ARG A 59 5.61 -20.24 -2.36
C ARG A 59 5.65 -21.49 -3.24
N PHE A 60 5.57 -21.29 -4.55
CA PHE A 60 5.75 -22.34 -5.55
C PHE A 60 7.22 -22.46 -5.92
#